data_AF-A0A9X3G7D4-F1
#
_entry.id   AF-A0A9X3G7D4-F1
#
_cell.length_a   1.000
_cell.length_b   1.000
_cell.length_c   1.000
_cell.angle_alpha   90.00
_cell.angle_beta   90.00
_cell.angle_gamma   90.00
#
_symmetry.space_group_name_H-M   'P 1'
#
loop_
_entity.id
_entity.type
_entity.pdbx_description
1 polymer ?
#
loop_
_entity_poly.entity_id
_entity_poly.type
_entity_poly.pdbx_seq_one_letter_code
_entity_poly.pdbx_strand_id
1 'polypeptide(L)'
;MAEAERRADLRLDQPRTARGIGSFLRLDPDAVGRFAEGIARFLGTGRFLAVQTILVIVWIVLNVVAVDLRWDPYPFILLNLAFSTQAAYAAPLILLAQNRQADRDRIQAEEDRNRAAQTRADTEYLARELASLRVSVGELATRDFIRGELNRLVPEDPDDEAAERKKKNKKRREATADPVG
;
A
#
# COMPACT_ATOMS: atom_id res chain seq x y z
N MET A 1 10.88 -17.65 57.57
CA MET A 1 9.50 -18.01 57.18
C MET A 1 8.74 -16.77 56.70
N ALA A 2 9.23 -16.09 55.64
CA ALA A 2 8.65 -14.81 55.18
C ALA A 2 8.63 -14.67 53.65
N GLU A 3 8.74 -15.78 52.92
CA GLU A 3 8.76 -15.79 51.44
C GLU A 3 7.65 -16.65 50.83
N ALA A 4 6.86 -17.35 51.64
CA ALA A 4 5.80 -18.24 51.16
C ALA A 4 4.47 -17.51 50.82
N GLU A 5 4.24 -16.30 51.36
CA GLU A 5 2.97 -15.58 51.17
C GLU A 5 2.94 -14.63 49.97
N ARG A 6 4.08 -14.26 49.37
CA ARG A 6 4.11 -13.32 48.22
C ARG A 6 3.80 -13.94 46.86
N ARG A 7 3.45 -15.23 46.80
CA ARG A 7 3.18 -15.95 45.54
C ARG A 7 1.69 -16.16 45.26
N ALA A 8 0.80 -15.68 46.13
CA ALA A 8 -0.65 -15.84 45.98
C ALA A 8 -1.31 -14.77 45.08
N ASP A 9 -0.61 -13.70 44.70
CA ASP A 9 -1.18 -12.57 43.95
C ASP A 9 -1.14 -12.72 42.41
N LEU A 10 -0.78 -13.89 41.87
CA LEU A 10 -0.32 -13.95 40.49
C LEU A 10 -1.28 -14.44 39.41
N ARG A 11 -2.50 -14.93 39.67
CA ARG A 11 -3.34 -15.47 38.57
C ARG A 11 -4.86 -15.39 38.76
N LEU A 12 -5.40 -14.19 38.92
CA LEU A 12 -6.85 -13.94 38.89
C LEU A 12 -7.30 -13.09 37.69
N ASP A 13 -6.59 -13.15 36.56
CA ASP A 13 -6.99 -12.47 35.33
C ASP A 13 -6.94 -13.42 34.12
N GLN A 14 -7.73 -14.48 34.19
CA GLN A 14 -8.15 -15.21 33.00
C GLN A 14 -9.68 -15.25 33.03
N PRO A 15 -10.38 -14.47 32.18
CA PRO A 15 -11.80 -14.66 32.04
C PRO A 15 -12.02 -16.08 31.53
N ARG A 16 -12.59 -16.92 32.39
CA ARG A 16 -13.11 -18.24 32.01
C ARG A 16 -14.19 -17.96 30.98
N THR A 17 -13.83 -18.12 29.71
CA THR A 17 -14.78 -18.07 28.61
C THR A 17 -15.79 -19.17 28.86
N ALA A 18 -16.95 -18.78 29.37
CA ALA A 18 -18.10 -19.63 29.49
C ALA A 18 -18.32 -20.22 28.10
N ARG A 19 -18.09 -21.53 27.98
CA ARG A 19 -18.38 -22.31 26.78
C ARG A 19 -19.90 -22.44 26.68
N GLY A 20 -20.56 -21.30 26.47
CA GLY A 20 -21.97 -21.21 26.20
C GLY A 20 -22.24 -21.54 24.74
N ILE A 21 -23.53 -21.78 24.49
CA ILE A 21 -24.29 -21.73 23.23
C ILE A 21 -23.64 -20.93 22.07
N GLY A 22 -22.81 -19.91 22.30
CA GLY A 22 -22.02 -19.25 21.25
C GLY A 22 -21.07 -20.16 20.44
N SER A 23 -20.70 -21.37 20.92
CA SER A 23 -19.86 -22.28 20.13
C SER A 23 -20.58 -22.93 18.94
N PHE A 24 -21.91 -23.07 18.95
CA PHE A 24 -22.63 -23.64 17.80
C PHE A 24 -22.85 -22.63 16.67
N LEU A 25 -22.74 -21.33 16.97
CA LEU A 25 -22.78 -20.22 16.01
C LEU A 25 -21.38 -19.84 15.50
N ARG A 26 -20.36 -20.66 15.73
CA ARG A 26 -19.07 -20.55 15.05
C ARG A 26 -19.25 -20.97 13.59
N LEU A 27 -19.99 -20.17 12.83
CA LEU A 27 -19.94 -20.18 11.38
C LEU A 27 -18.48 -19.95 11.02
N ASP A 28 -17.87 -20.97 10.43
CA ASP A 28 -16.50 -20.92 9.97
C ASP A 28 -16.36 -19.73 9.01
N PRO A 29 -15.66 -18.65 9.43
CA PRO A 29 -15.58 -17.42 8.66
C PRO A 29 -14.91 -17.65 7.30
N ASP A 30 -14.15 -18.72 7.13
CA ASP A 30 -13.51 -19.06 5.85
C ASP A 30 -14.48 -19.77 4.90
N ALA A 31 -15.38 -20.62 5.44
CA ALA A 31 -16.42 -21.28 4.64
C ALA A 31 -17.45 -20.27 4.12
N VAL A 32 -17.89 -19.35 4.98
CA VAL A 32 -18.82 -18.28 4.62
C VAL A 32 -18.19 -17.31 3.63
N GLY A 33 -16.88 -17.05 3.74
CA GLY A 33 -16.15 -16.15 2.84
C GLY A 33 -16.15 -16.66 1.39
N ARG A 34 -15.81 -17.93 1.20
CA ARG A 34 -15.81 -18.57 -0.13
C ARG A 34 -17.20 -18.66 -0.75
N PHE A 35 -18.21 -18.94 0.07
CA PHE A 35 -19.61 -18.96 -0.36
C PHE A 35 -20.09 -17.56 -0.79
N ALA A 36 -19.79 -16.54 0.02
CA ALA A 36 -20.11 -15.15 -0.29
C ALA A 36 -19.42 -14.65 -1.57
N GLU A 37 -18.17 -15.06 -1.82
CA GLU A 37 -17.46 -14.73 -3.07
C GLU A 37 -18.08 -15.39 -4.30
N GLY A 38 -18.56 -16.63 -4.17
CA GLY A 38 -19.34 -17.30 -5.22
C GLY A 38 -20.66 -16.59 -5.50
N ILE A 39 -21.40 -16.24 -4.45
CA ILE A 39 -22.66 -15.49 -4.54
C ILE A 39 -22.45 -14.09 -5.13
N ALA A 40 -21.41 -13.37 -4.71
CA ALA A 40 -21.11 -12.03 -5.19
C ALA A 40 -20.83 -12.01 -6.71
N ARG A 41 -20.05 -12.98 -7.21
CA ARG A 41 -19.80 -13.13 -8.65
C ARG A 41 -21.08 -13.50 -9.42
N PHE A 42 -21.93 -14.32 -8.81
CA PHE A 42 -23.19 -14.74 -9.42
C PHE A 42 -24.23 -13.61 -9.48
N LEU A 43 -24.47 -12.91 -8.37
CA LEU A 43 -25.39 -11.77 -8.26
C LEU A 43 -24.92 -10.54 -9.03
N GLY A 44 -23.60 -10.32 -9.14
CA GLY A 44 -23.01 -9.21 -9.89
C GLY A 44 -23.11 -9.38 -11.42
N THR A 45 -23.48 -10.57 -11.90
CA THR A 45 -23.64 -10.85 -13.33
C THR A 45 -25.11 -10.70 -13.73
N GLY A 46 -25.42 -10.03 -14.85
CA GLY A 46 -26.80 -9.89 -15.37
C GLY A 46 -27.51 -11.22 -15.68
N ARG A 47 -26.79 -12.33 -15.66
CA ARG A 47 -27.30 -13.70 -15.81
C ARG A 47 -28.21 -14.12 -14.65
N PHE A 48 -27.99 -13.63 -13.43
CA PHE A 48 -28.89 -13.92 -12.30
C PHE A 48 -30.29 -13.37 -12.54
N LEU A 49 -30.37 -12.09 -12.95
CA LEU A 49 -31.64 -11.43 -13.28
C LEU A 49 -32.37 -12.18 -14.41
N ALA A 50 -31.67 -12.58 -15.46
CA ALA A 50 -32.25 -13.33 -16.57
C ALA A 50 -32.87 -14.67 -16.11
N VAL A 51 -32.15 -15.45 -15.29
CA VAL A 51 -32.66 -16.73 -14.75
C VAL A 51 -33.86 -16.50 -13.83
N GLN A 52 -33.79 -15.50 -12.94
CA GLN A 52 -34.90 -15.15 -12.04
C GLN A 52 -36.16 -14.77 -12.85
N THR A 53 -36.03 -13.95 -13.89
CA THR A 53 -37.15 -13.57 -14.76
C THR A 53 -37.76 -14.77 -15.48
N ILE A 54 -36.94 -15.67 -16.02
CA ILE A 54 -37.42 -16.90 -16.68
C ILE A 54 -38.20 -17.77 -15.69
N LEU A 55 -37.69 -17.95 -14.46
CA LEU A 55 -38.35 -18.73 -13.43
C LEU A 55 -39.75 -18.17 -13.11
N VAL A 56 -39.87 -16.85 -12.96
CA VAL A 56 -41.15 -16.17 -12.71
C VAL A 56 -42.13 -16.40 -13.87
N ILE A 57 -41.67 -16.24 -15.11
CA ILE A 57 -42.50 -16.45 -16.29
C ILE A 57 -42.99 -17.91 -16.34
N VAL A 58 -42.09 -18.87 -16.14
CA VAL A 58 -42.44 -20.31 -16.11
C VAL A 58 -43.45 -20.60 -15.01
N TRP A 59 -43.30 -20.01 -13.83
CA TRP A 59 -44.25 -20.18 -12.73
C TRP A 59 -45.64 -19.64 -13.08
N ILE A 60 -45.71 -18.42 -13.65
CA ILE A 60 -46.97 -17.82 -14.10
C ILE A 60 -47.63 -18.72 -15.17
N VAL A 61 -46.86 -19.19 -16.16
CA VAL A 61 -47.37 -20.07 -17.22
C VAL A 61 -47.90 -21.39 -16.66
N LEU A 62 -47.14 -22.05 -15.79
CA LEU A 62 -47.57 -23.29 -15.12
C LEU A 62 -48.87 -23.06 -14.34
N ASN A 63 -48.99 -21.92 -13.67
CA ASN A 63 -50.16 -21.60 -12.88
C ASN A 63 -51.41 -21.36 -13.75
N VAL A 64 -51.25 -20.65 -14.87
CA VAL A 64 -52.33 -20.40 -15.84
C VAL A 64 -52.75 -21.68 -16.58
N VAL A 65 -51.81 -22.59 -16.87
CA VAL A 65 -52.12 -23.87 -17.53
C VAL A 65 -52.75 -24.87 -16.54
N ALA A 66 -52.34 -24.84 -15.27
CA ALA A 66 -52.89 -25.70 -14.21
C ALA A 66 -54.12 -25.09 -13.51
N VAL A 67 -54.91 -24.26 -14.21
CA VAL A 67 -56.13 -23.61 -13.69
C VAL A 67 -57.17 -24.63 -13.22
N ASP A 68 -57.26 -25.80 -13.87
CA ASP A 68 -58.19 -26.87 -13.48
C ASP A 68 -57.90 -27.45 -12.08
N LEU A 69 -56.64 -27.38 -11.60
CA LEU A 69 -56.27 -27.79 -10.24
C LEU A 69 -56.41 -26.67 -9.21
N ARG A 70 -56.76 -25.43 -9.61
CA ARG A 70 -56.90 -24.24 -8.73
C ARG A 70 -55.76 -24.07 -7.72
N TRP A 71 -54.53 -24.39 -8.11
CA TRP A 71 -53.39 -24.45 -7.20
C TRP A 71 -52.95 -23.06 -6.67
N ASP A 72 -53.18 -21.97 -7.42
CA ASP A 72 -53.03 -20.58 -6.93
C ASP A 72 -53.91 -19.60 -7.76
N PRO A 73 -55.21 -19.46 -7.47
CA PRO A 73 -56.10 -18.56 -8.22
C PRO A 73 -55.64 -17.10 -8.14
N TYR A 74 -55.94 -16.31 -9.18
CA TYR A 74 -55.68 -14.86 -9.18
C TYR A 74 -56.23 -14.22 -7.89
N PRO A 75 -55.41 -13.52 -7.07
CA PRO A 75 -54.18 -12.78 -7.39
C PRO A 75 -52.82 -13.43 -7.01
N PHE A 76 -52.66 -14.76 -7.17
CA PHE A 76 -51.40 -15.49 -6.95
C PHE A 76 -50.77 -15.30 -5.55
N ILE A 77 -51.48 -15.74 -4.50
CA ILE A 77 -51.08 -15.53 -3.11
C ILE A 77 -49.79 -16.28 -2.76
N LEU A 78 -49.57 -17.46 -3.35
CA LEU A 78 -48.39 -18.27 -3.06
C LEU A 78 -47.13 -17.67 -3.68
N LEU A 79 -47.24 -17.14 -4.90
CA LEU A 79 -46.13 -16.42 -5.53
C LEU A 79 -45.75 -15.17 -4.73
N ASN A 80 -46.74 -14.40 -4.28
CA ASN A 80 -46.48 -13.21 -3.46
C ASN A 80 -45.86 -13.56 -2.10
N LEU A 81 -46.33 -14.65 -1.47
CA LEU A 81 -45.75 -15.14 -0.22
C LEU A 81 -44.29 -15.57 -0.41
N ALA A 82 -44.01 -16.31 -1.48
CA ALA A 82 -42.65 -16.75 -1.80
C ALA A 82 -41.69 -15.57 -2.01
N PHE A 83 -42.11 -14.54 -2.77
CA PHE A 83 -41.33 -13.32 -2.94
C PHE A 83 -41.11 -12.55 -1.64
N SER A 84 -42.15 -12.46 -0.80
CA SER A 84 -42.05 -11.82 0.51
C SER A 84 -41.05 -12.54 1.41
N THR A 85 -41.06 -13.87 1.44
CA THR A 85 -40.06 -14.66 2.17
C THR A 85 -38.66 -14.54 1.55
N GLN A 86 -38.54 -14.53 0.22
CA GLN A 86 -37.26 -14.33 -0.47
C GLN A 86 -36.63 -13.00 -0.08
N ALA A 87 -37.40 -11.91 -0.10
CA ALA A 87 -36.93 -10.59 0.32
C ALA A 87 -36.55 -10.56 1.81
N ALA A 88 -37.37 -11.18 2.67
CA ALA A 88 -37.12 -11.23 4.11
C ALA A 88 -35.81 -11.97 4.47
N TYR A 89 -35.47 -13.06 3.77
CA TYR A 89 -34.21 -13.77 3.99
C TYR A 89 -33.00 -13.12 3.28
N ALA A 90 -33.23 -12.37 2.20
CA ALA A 90 -32.18 -11.62 1.52
C ALA A 90 -31.58 -10.53 2.42
N ALA A 91 -32.40 -9.80 3.19
CA ALA A 91 -31.94 -8.72 4.05
C ALA A 91 -30.82 -9.12 5.04
N PRO A 92 -30.95 -10.18 5.87
CA PRO A 92 -29.88 -10.58 6.78
C PRO A 92 -28.65 -11.13 6.05
N LEU A 93 -28.82 -11.81 4.92
CA LEU A 93 -27.68 -12.27 4.10
C LEU A 93 -26.88 -11.09 3.51
N ILE A 94 -27.59 -10.08 3.02
CA ILE A 94 -26.98 -8.85 2.51
C ILE A 94 -26.24 -8.12 3.64
N LEU A 95 -26.83 -8.03 4.84
CA LEU A 95 -26.18 -7.41 6.00
C LEU A 95 -24.89 -8.16 6.38
N LEU A 96 -24.90 -9.49 6.39
CA LEU A 96 -23.70 -10.30 6.63
C LEU A 96 -22.62 -10.08 5.56
N ALA A 97 -23.03 -10.00 4.29
CA ALA A 97 -22.11 -9.69 3.19
C ALA A 97 -21.53 -8.27 3.32
N GLN A 98 -22.35 -7.29 3.71
CA GLN A 98 -21.96 -5.90 3.90
C GLN A 98 -20.99 -5.73 5.07
N ASN A 99 -21.23 -6.37 6.22
CA ASN A 99 -20.31 -6.31 7.36
C ASN A 99 -18.92 -6.82 6.97
N ARG A 100 -18.85 -7.93 6.22
CA ARG A 100 -17.57 -8.46 5.73
C ARG A 100 -16.91 -7.59 4.68
N GLN A 101 -17.69 -6.89 3.86
CA GLN A 101 -17.16 -5.93 2.91
C GLN A 101 -16.53 -4.75 3.68
N ALA A 102 -17.25 -4.20 4.64
CA ALA A 102 -16.76 -3.10 5.48
C ALA A 102 -15.49 -3.47 6.28
N ASP A 103 -15.41 -4.70 6.79
CA ASP A 103 -14.21 -5.19 7.48
C ASP A 103 -12.99 -5.25 6.54
N ARG A 104 -13.17 -5.76 5.31
CA ARG A 104 -12.11 -5.79 4.28
C ARG A 104 -11.70 -4.38 3.86
N ASP A 105 -12.67 -3.52 3.60
CA ASP A 105 -12.44 -2.13 3.19
C ASP A 105 -11.68 -1.37 4.28
N ARG A 106 -11.97 -1.65 5.56
CA ARG A 106 -11.23 -1.08 6.69
C ARG A 106 -9.77 -1.54 6.72
N ILE A 107 -9.51 -2.84 6.60
CA ILE A 107 -8.14 -3.37 6.59
C ILE A 107 -7.35 -2.76 5.42
N GLN A 108 -7.96 -2.72 4.24
CA GLN A 108 -7.33 -2.15 3.05
C GLN A 108 -7.02 -0.65 3.23
N ALA A 109 -7.95 0.11 3.84
CA ALA A 109 -7.71 1.52 4.15
C ALA A 109 -6.60 1.74 5.19
N GLU A 110 -6.47 0.85 6.19
CA GLU A 110 -5.38 0.89 7.17
C GLU A 110 -4.02 0.57 6.51
N GLU A 111 -3.96 -0.45 5.65
CA GLU A 111 -2.76 -0.76 4.87
C GLU A 111 -2.34 0.40 3.97
N ASP A 112 -3.29 0.99 3.24
CA ASP A 112 -2.99 2.10 2.33
C ASP A 112 -2.49 3.34 3.07
N ARG A 113 -3.03 3.62 4.27
CA ARG A 113 -2.48 4.67 5.15
C ARG A 113 -1.05 4.37 5.58
N ASN A 114 -0.77 3.13 5.97
CA ASN A 114 0.58 2.72 6.38
C ASN A 114 1.58 2.81 5.22
N ARG A 115 1.19 2.35 4.02
CA ARG A 115 1.98 2.49 2.79
C ARG A 115 2.23 3.95 2.41
N ALA A 116 1.21 4.81 2.54
CA ALA A 116 1.35 6.23 2.28
C ALA A 116 2.32 6.91 3.27
N ALA A 117 2.24 6.53 4.56
CA ALA A 117 3.17 7.03 5.58
C ALA A 117 4.62 6.61 5.30
N GLN A 118 4.84 5.33 4.92
CA GLN A 118 6.17 4.83 4.54
C GLN A 118 6.71 5.54 3.30
N THR A 119 5.92 5.61 2.23
CA THR A 119 6.31 6.32 0.99
C THR A 119 6.69 7.78 1.27
N ARG A 120 5.95 8.45 2.16
CA ARG A 120 6.25 9.83 2.54
C ARG A 120 7.58 9.93 3.30
N ALA A 121 7.83 9.02 4.24
CA ALA A 121 9.09 8.97 4.98
C ALA A 121 10.29 8.68 4.06
N ASP A 122 10.15 7.74 3.13
CA ASP A 122 11.18 7.41 2.14
C ASP A 122 11.47 8.60 1.22
N THR A 123 10.43 9.30 0.78
CA THR A 123 10.58 10.52 -0.04
C THR A 123 11.30 11.62 0.74
N GLU A 124 10.96 11.81 2.01
CA GLU A 124 11.64 12.80 2.87
C GLU A 124 13.10 12.42 3.13
N TYR A 125 13.40 11.14 3.33
CA TYR A 125 14.75 10.61 3.45
C TYR A 125 15.56 10.88 2.18
N LEU A 126 15.04 10.47 1.02
CA LEU A 126 15.68 10.72 -0.28
C LEU A 126 15.88 12.22 -0.56
N ALA A 127 14.93 13.07 -0.19
CA ALA A 127 15.06 14.52 -0.34
C ALA A 127 16.21 15.09 0.51
N ARG A 128 16.38 14.59 1.75
CA ARG A 128 17.48 14.98 2.64
C ARG A 128 18.84 14.50 2.10
N GLU A 129 18.90 13.26 1.61
CA GLU A 129 20.11 12.71 0.97
C GLU A 129 20.46 13.44 -0.33
N LEU A 130 19.47 13.81 -1.14
CA LEU A 130 19.69 14.64 -2.32
C LEU A 130 20.17 16.04 -1.96
N ALA A 131 19.65 16.63 -0.88
CA ALA A 131 20.11 17.94 -0.41
C ALA A 131 21.56 17.89 0.08
N SER A 132 21.95 16.86 0.85
CA SER A 132 23.34 16.68 1.31
C SER A 132 24.29 16.40 0.14
N LEU A 133 23.87 15.56 -0.82
CA LEU A 133 24.62 15.32 -2.06
C LEU A 133 24.78 16.60 -2.89
N ARG A 134 23.74 17.42 -3.00
CA ARG A 134 23.81 18.70 -3.72
C ARG A 134 24.82 19.66 -3.09
N VAL A 135 24.90 19.73 -1.76
CA VAL A 135 25.86 20.60 -1.06
C VAL A 135 27.29 20.12 -1.31
N SER A 136 27.56 18.82 -1.14
CA SER A 136 28.90 18.25 -1.37
C SER A 136 29.37 18.38 -2.83
N VAL A 137 28.49 18.19 -3.80
CA VAL A 137 28.80 18.45 -5.23
C VAL A 137 28.97 19.94 -5.52
N GLY A 138 28.18 20.80 -4.88
CA GLY A 138 28.27 22.25 -5.00
C GLY A 138 29.65 22.79 -4.60
N GLU A 139 30.23 22.26 -3.51
CA GLU A 139 31.59 22.61 -3.09
C GLU A 139 32.64 22.22 -4.14
N LEU A 140 32.56 21.01 -4.71
CA LEU A 140 33.47 20.51 -5.75
C LEU A 140 33.35 21.25 -7.09
N ALA A 141 32.17 21.78 -7.41
CA ALA A 141 31.90 22.48 -8.67
C ALA A 141 32.14 24.00 -8.59
N THR A 142 32.69 24.52 -7.48
CA THR A 142 32.92 25.97 -7.34
C THR A 142 33.95 26.45 -8.36
N ARG A 143 33.70 27.62 -8.98
CA ARG A 143 34.59 28.23 -10.01
C ARG A 143 36.05 28.30 -9.56
N ASP A 144 36.29 28.48 -8.26
CA ASP A 144 37.63 28.56 -7.68
C ASP A 144 38.34 27.20 -7.58
N PHE A 145 37.61 26.10 -7.40
CA PHE A 145 38.17 24.75 -7.49
C PHE A 145 38.54 24.39 -8.93
N ILE A 146 37.63 24.67 -9.88
CA ILE A 146 37.92 24.46 -11.30
C ILE A 146 39.07 25.37 -11.77
N ARG A 147 39.12 26.63 -11.33
CA ARG A 147 40.28 27.51 -11.58
C ARG A 147 41.55 26.99 -10.90
N GLY A 148 41.45 26.47 -9.69
CA GLY A 148 42.59 25.90 -8.97
C GLY A 148 43.19 24.70 -9.71
N GLU A 149 42.35 23.75 -10.16
CA GLU A 149 42.81 22.61 -10.94
C GLU A 149 43.25 23.01 -12.36
N LEU A 150 42.57 23.96 -13.01
CA LEU A 150 42.99 24.47 -14.31
C LEU A 150 44.36 25.17 -14.21
N ASN A 151 44.59 26.01 -13.20
CA ASN A 151 45.85 26.72 -13.00
C ASN A 151 46.98 25.80 -12.52
N ARG A 152 46.64 24.63 -11.94
CA ARG A 152 47.60 23.59 -11.60
C ARG A 152 48.05 22.79 -12.82
N LEU A 153 47.16 22.59 -13.78
CA LEU A 153 47.43 21.87 -15.03
C LEU A 153 47.94 22.77 -16.16
N VAL A 154 47.75 24.08 -16.05
CA VAL A 154 48.35 25.10 -16.93
C VAL A 154 49.71 25.49 -16.33
N PRO A 155 50.84 25.12 -16.96
CA PRO A 155 52.15 25.63 -16.56
C PRO A 155 52.16 27.15 -16.73
N GLU A 156 52.64 27.90 -15.72
CA GLU A 156 52.82 29.35 -15.82
C GLU A 156 53.60 29.70 -17.10
N ASP A 157 53.19 30.80 -17.72
CA ASP A 157 53.54 31.23 -19.07
C ASP A 157 55.03 31.03 -19.45
N PRO A 158 55.32 30.66 -20.72
CA PRO A 158 56.70 30.49 -21.21
C PRO A 158 57.55 31.77 -21.10
N ASP A 159 56.93 32.92 -20.84
CA ASP A 159 57.58 34.20 -20.63
C ASP A 159 58.32 34.30 -19.29
N ASP A 160 57.83 33.64 -18.23
CA ASP A 160 58.50 33.62 -16.93
C ASP A 160 59.72 32.70 -16.94
N GLU A 161 59.63 31.54 -17.61
CA GLU A 161 60.80 30.71 -17.91
C GLU A 161 61.82 31.47 -18.77
N ALA A 162 61.37 32.23 -19.77
CA ALA A 162 62.27 33.01 -20.62
C ALA A 162 62.95 34.15 -19.85
N ALA A 163 62.26 34.80 -18.91
CA ALA A 163 62.81 35.84 -18.04
C ALA A 163 63.83 35.28 -17.03
N GLU A 164 63.53 34.14 -16.40
CA GLU A 164 64.45 33.38 -15.54
C GLU A 164 65.71 32.95 -16.30
N ARG A 165 65.54 32.37 -17.50
CA ARG A 165 66.66 31.96 -18.37
C ARG A 165 67.51 33.16 -18.78
N LYS A 166 66.91 34.31 -19.11
CA LYS A 166 67.63 35.56 -19.42
C LYS A 166 68.42 36.08 -18.22
N LYS A 167 67.84 36.08 -17.02
CA LYS A 167 68.55 36.48 -15.78
C LYS A 167 69.74 35.55 -15.50
N LYS A 168 69.55 34.24 -15.63
CA LYS A 168 70.61 33.23 -15.44
C LYS A 168 71.74 33.39 -16.45
N ASN A 169 71.40 33.68 -17.71
CA ASN A 169 72.39 33.87 -18.78
C ASN A 169 73.15 35.19 -18.61
N LYS A 170 72.49 36.28 -18.18
CA LYS A 170 73.15 37.55 -17.83
C LYS A 170 74.16 37.37 -16.70
N LYS A 171 73.75 36.70 -15.61
CA LYS A 171 74.61 36.43 -14.45
C LYS A 171 75.85 35.58 -14.82
N ARG A 172 75.68 34.64 -15.75
CA ARG A 172 76.77 33.81 -16.27
C ARG A 172 77.73 34.62 -17.17
N ARG A 173 77.22 35.57 -17.96
CA ARG A 173 78.04 36.46 -18.79
C ARG A 173 78.83 37.47 -17.94
N GLU A 174 78.22 38.02 -16.89
CA GLU A 174 78.91 38.89 -15.93
C GLU A 174 80.01 38.14 -15.17
N ALA A 175 79.78 36.89 -14.78
CA ALA A 175 80.80 36.05 -14.15
C ALA A 175 81.92 35.57 -15.10
N THR A 176 81.75 35.70 -16.41
CA THR A 176 82.77 35.33 -17.42
C THR A 176 83.55 36.56 -17.93
N ALA A 177 83.09 37.79 -17.61
CA ALA A 177 83.67 39.03 -18.12
C ALA A 177 84.86 39.57 -17.30
N ASP A 178 85.19 38.95 -16.17
CA ASP A 178 86.47 39.17 -15.48
C ASP A 178 87.32 37.90 -15.60
N PRO A 179 88.30 37.93 -16.50
CA PRO A 179 89.63 37.61 -16.01
C PRO A 179 90.73 38.50 -16.62
N VAL A 180 91.63 38.91 -15.73
CA VAL A 180 93.00 39.40 -15.97
C VAL A 180 93.15 40.87 -16.35
N GLY A 181 93.73 41.62 -15.40
CA GLY A 181 94.27 42.96 -15.56
C GLY A 181 94.44 43.66 -14.24
#